data_AF-A0A4V0I0R7-F1
#
_entry.id   AF-A0A4V0I0R7-F1
#
_cell.length_a   1.000
_cell.length_b   1.000
_cell.length_c   1.000
_cell.angle_alpha   90.00
_cell.angle_beta   90.00
_cell.angle_gamma   90.00
#
_symmetry.space_group_name_H-M   'P 1'
#
loop_
_entity.id
_entity.type
_entity.pdbx_description
1 polymer ?
#
loop_
_entity_poly.entity_id
_entity_poly.type
_entity_poly.pdbx_seq_one_letter_code
_entity_poly.pdbx_strand_id
1 'polypeptide(L)'
;MHTPRSTVEAAARALVESLSGLKAPPTVRVTDAEEGVACLVLVWDARQAMPTVRWRSPGGRAGCKADVLEVIAAAGRAATRKEVLRGLKAAGKKHGPGTVAKALADLTAAGELVNPRDGRGYRLPAWRKDTTPSLFT
;
A
#
# COMPACT_ATOMS: atom_id res chain seq x y z
N MET A 1 -35.89 22.77 -18.14
CA MET A 1 -34.93 21.93 -18.89
C MET A 1 -33.91 21.38 -17.90
N HIS A 2 -33.85 20.06 -17.73
CA HIS A 2 -32.80 19.43 -16.91
C HIS A 2 -31.49 19.40 -17.70
N THR A 3 -30.48 20.08 -17.17
CA THR A 3 -29.11 19.93 -17.68
C THR A 3 -28.44 18.75 -16.98
N PRO A 4 -27.45 18.08 -17.61
CA PRO A 4 -26.68 17.03 -16.95
C PRO A 4 -26.12 17.47 -15.59
N ARG A 5 -25.69 18.74 -15.51
CA ARG A 5 -25.23 19.36 -14.26
C ARG A 5 -26.31 19.39 -13.17
N SER A 6 -27.51 19.85 -13.49
CA SER A 6 -28.62 19.93 -12.52
C SER A 6 -29.03 18.55 -12.00
N THR A 7 -28.96 17.52 -12.83
CA THR A 7 -29.23 16.13 -12.42
C THR A 7 -28.17 15.61 -11.45
N VAL A 8 -26.88 15.86 -11.72
CA VAL A 8 -25.78 15.47 -10.84
C VAL A 8 -25.83 16.22 -9.50
N GLU A 9 -26.13 17.52 -9.51
CA GLU A 9 -26.27 18.32 -8.29
C GLU A 9 -27.43 17.83 -7.40
N ALA A 10 -28.57 17.48 -8.01
CA ALA A 10 -29.71 16.91 -7.29
C ALA A 10 -29.37 15.55 -6.67
N ALA A 11 -28.72 14.65 -7.43
CA ALA A 11 -28.29 13.35 -6.94
C ALA A 11 -27.27 13.46 -5.79
N ALA A 12 -26.28 14.37 -5.92
CA ALA A 12 -25.32 14.64 -4.87
C ALA A 12 -25.99 15.15 -3.58
N ARG A 13 -27.02 16.00 -3.71
CA ARG A 13 -27.76 16.51 -2.55
C ARG A 13 -28.54 15.41 -1.82
N ALA A 14 -29.24 14.55 -2.57
CA ALA A 14 -29.95 13.40 -2.00
C ALA A 14 -28.99 12.43 -1.27
N LEU A 15 -27.78 12.24 -1.82
CA LEU A 15 -26.74 11.44 -1.17
C LEU A 15 -26.27 12.09 0.14
N VAL A 16 -25.99 13.40 0.16
CA VAL A 16 -25.58 14.11 1.38
C VAL A 16 -26.66 14.03 2.46
N GLU A 17 -27.93 14.23 2.10
CA GLU A 17 -29.06 14.11 3.01
C GLU A 17 -29.13 12.71 3.64
N SER A 18 -29.04 11.67 2.82
CA SER A 18 -29.04 10.27 3.28
C SER A 18 -27.88 9.97 4.25
N LEU A 19 -26.69 10.50 3.97
CA LEU A 19 -25.50 10.26 4.78
C LEU A 19 -25.45 11.10 6.07
N SER A 20 -26.14 12.25 6.09
CA SER A 20 -26.17 13.15 7.25
C SER A 20 -26.85 12.55 8.48
N GLY A 21 -27.72 11.55 8.28
CA GLY A 21 -28.37 10.80 9.36
C GLY A 21 -27.45 9.80 10.09
N LEU A 22 -26.23 9.57 9.60
CA LEU A 22 -25.27 8.68 10.23
C LEU A 22 -24.66 9.34 11.48
N LYS A 23 -24.60 8.60 12.59
CA LYS A 23 -24.04 9.09 13.88
C LYS A 23 -22.61 9.63 13.77
N ALA A 24 -21.84 9.13 12.81
CA ALA A 24 -20.53 9.67 12.46
C ALA A 24 -20.37 9.62 10.92
N PRO A 25 -19.87 10.69 10.28
CA PRO A 25 -19.66 10.71 8.84
C PRO A 25 -18.59 9.68 8.45
N PRO A 26 -18.92 8.71 7.58
CA PRO A 26 -17.95 7.69 7.19
C PRO A 26 -16.92 8.28 6.22
N THR A 27 -15.65 7.86 6.34
CA THR A 27 -14.65 8.09 5.29
C THR A 27 -14.67 6.90 4.34
N VAL A 28 -15.41 7.02 3.23
CA VAL A 28 -15.61 5.92 2.28
C VAL A 28 -15.41 6.36 0.83
N ARG A 29 -14.96 5.40 0.02
CA ARG A 29 -14.79 5.54 -1.43
C ARG A 29 -15.56 4.43 -2.13
N VAL A 30 -16.47 4.80 -3.00
CA VAL A 30 -17.22 3.87 -3.85
C VAL A 30 -16.93 4.20 -5.30
N THR A 31 -16.63 3.18 -6.09
CA THR A 31 -16.53 3.28 -7.55
C THR A 31 -17.56 2.36 -8.13
N ASP A 32 -18.36 2.86 -9.06
CA ASP A 32 -19.40 2.09 -9.72
C ASP A 32 -19.50 2.49 -11.20
N ALA A 33 -20.01 1.59 -12.03
CA ALA A 33 -20.21 1.84 -13.45
C ALA A 33 -21.38 1.03 -14.02
N GLU A 34 -22.23 1.70 -14.79
CA GLU A 34 -23.43 1.12 -15.41
C GLU A 34 -23.73 1.86 -16.73
N GLU A 35 -24.11 1.12 -17.79
CA GLU A 35 -24.55 1.66 -19.09
C GLU A 35 -23.67 2.79 -19.65
N GLY A 36 -22.35 2.63 -19.59
CA GLY A 36 -21.38 3.59 -20.14
C GLY A 36 -21.13 4.83 -19.25
N VAL A 37 -21.73 4.89 -18.07
CA VAL A 37 -21.47 5.92 -17.06
C VAL A 37 -20.62 5.31 -15.94
N ALA A 38 -19.55 6.00 -15.55
CA ALA A 38 -18.74 5.63 -14.39
C ALA A 38 -18.78 6.75 -13.34
N CYS A 39 -18.89 6.39 -12.07
CA CYS A 39 -18.94 7.32 -10.96
C CYS A 39 -17.89 6.98 -9.88
N LEU A 40 -17.30 8.02 -9.31
CA LEU A 40 -16.48 7.94 -8.10
C LEU A 40 -17.14 8.80 -7.03
N VAL A 41 -17.54 8.17 -5.93
CA VAL A 41 -18.08 8.84 -4.76
C VAL A 41 -17.04 8.80 -3.64
N LEU A 42 -16.70 9.97 -3.11
CA LEU A 42 -15.86 10.13 -1.93
C LEU A 42 -16.70 10.80 -0.85
N VAL A 43 -16.78 10.19 0.33
CA VAL A 43 -17.45 10.73 1.51
C VAL A 43 -16.40 10.92 2.60
N TRP A 44 -16.44 12.07 3.28
CA TRP A 44 -15.57 12.40 4.40
C TRP A 44 -16.25 13.40 5.35
N ASP A 45 -15.72 13.55 6.56
CA ASP A 45 -16.16 14.59 7.49
C ASP A 45 -15.84 15.98 6.90
N ALA A 46 -16.86 16.82 6.71
CA ALA A 46 -16.71 18.16 6.15
C ALA A 46 -15.76 19.08 6.95
N ARG A 47 -15.47 18.75 8.21
CA ARG A 47 -14.52 19.47 9.08
C ARG A 47 -13.07 19.06 8.82
N GLN A 48 -12.84 17.99 8.08
CA GLN A 48 -11.51 17.50 7.73
C GLN A 48 -11.11 17.98 6.34
N ALA A 49 -9.80 18.06 6.09
CA ALA A 49 -9.29 18.35 4.76
C ALA A 49 -9.80 17.30 3.76
N MET A 50 -10.25 17.76 2.60
CA MET A 50 -10.70 16.88 1.52
C MET A 50 -9.60 15.84 1.22
N PRO A 51 -9.94 14.54 1.15
CA PRO A 51 -8.99 13.48 0.81
C PRO A 51 -8.46 13.59 -0.63
N THR A 52 -7.62 14.58 -0.92
CA THR A 52 -6.99 14.82 -2.23
C THR A 52 -5.63 14.15 -2.35
N VAL A 53 -5.03 13.76 -1.21
CA VAL A 53 -3.68 13.18 -1.18
C VAL A 53 -3.76 11.68 -1.41
N ARG A 54 -3.91 11.26 -2.67
CA ARG A 54 -3.74 9.88 -3.21
C ARG A 54 -3.85 8.78 -2.14
N TRP A 55 -5.08 8.47 -1.73
CA TRP A 55 -5.29 7.31 -0.87
C TRP A 55 -5.06 6.04 -1.69
N ARG A 56 -3.93 5.37 -1.41
CA ARG A 56 -3.55 4.10 -2.04
C ARG A 56 -4.50 3.01 -1.54
N SER A 57 -4.94 2.11 -2.41
CA SER A 57 -5.70 0.92 -2.00
C SER A 57 -5.01 0.25 -0.80
N PRO A 58 -5.67 0.16 0.38
CA PRO A 58 -5.06 -0.35 1.60
C PRO A 58 -4.54 -1.80 1.45
N GLY A 59 -5.14 -2.59 0.55
CA GLY A 59 -4.83 -4.02 0.39
C GLY A 59 -3.52 -4.34 -0.34
N GLY A 60 -3.11 -3.54 -1.34
CA GLY A 60 -1.93 -3.88 -2.16
C GLY A 60 -0.61 -3.72 -1.41
N ARG A 61 -0.55 -2.79 -0.45
CA ARG A 61 0.69 -2.41 0.25
C ARG A 61 1.03 -3.32 1.42
N ALA A 62 0.05 -3.65 2.25
CA ALA A 62 0.23 -4.61 3.33
C ALA A 62 0.56 -5.99 2.76
N GLY A 63 -0.14 -6.42 1.70
CA GLY A 63 0.18 -7.65 0.97
C GLY A 63 1.60 -7.64 0.41
N CYS A 64 2.03 -6.54 -0.23
CA CYS A 64 3.40 -6.44 -0.75
C CYS A 64 4.48 -6.53 0.34
N LYS A 65 4.25 -6.03 1.56
CA LYS A 65 5.22 -6.15 2.65
C LYS A 65 5.37 -7.61 3.10
N ALA A 66 4.24 -8.29 3.33
CA ALA A 66 4.23 -9.70 3.72
C ALA A 66 4.91 -10.57 2.65
N ASP A 67 4.55 -10.39 1.39
CA ASP A 67 5.14 -11.14 0.27
C ASP A 67 6.66 -10.88 0.14
N VAL A 68 7.12 -9.65 0.41
CA VAL A 68 8.57 -9.32 0.41
C VAL A 68 9.30 -10.06 1.54
N LEU A 69 8.73 -10.10 2.74
CA LEU A 69 9.31 -10.84 3.87
C LEU A 69 9.34 -12.35 3.59
N GLU A 70 8.27 -12.91 3.03
CA GLU A 70 8.21 -14.31 2.61
C GLU A 70 9.32 -14.64 1.60
N VAL A 71 9.48 -13.80 0.57
CA VAL A 71 10.53 -14.01 -0.44
C VAL A 71 11.93 -13.91 0.16
N ILE A 72 12.18 -12.96 1.06
CA ILE A 72 13.49 -12.82 1.71
C ILE A 72 13.74 -13.99 2.66
N ALA A 73 12.76 -14.41 3.45
CA ALA A 73 12.85 -15.56 4.34
C ALA A 73 13.12 -16.86 3.56
N ALA A 74 12.35 -17.09 2.49
CA ALA A 74 12.52 -18.26 1.62
C ALA A 74 13.87 -18.28 0.89
N ALA A 75 14.45 -17.11 0.60
CA ALA A 75 15.78 -17.04 0.02
C ALA A 75 16.89 -17.50 0.99
N GLY A 76 16.67 -17.43 2.31
CA GLY A 76 17.65 -17.86 3.32
C GLY A 76 18.96 -17.05 3.37
N ARG A 77 19.08 -15.99 2.55
CA ARG A 77 20.26 -15.13 2.42
C ARG A 77 19.85 -13.72 2.06
N ALA A 78 20.80 -12.79 2.18
CA ALA A 78 20.57 -11.42 1.73
C ALA A 78 20.18 -11.38 0.23
N ALA A 79 19.15 -10.58 -0.08
CA ALA A 79 18.57 -10.49 -1.41
C ALA A 79 18.57 -9.05 -1.91
N THR A 80 19.02 -8.85 -3.15
CA THR A 80 18.92 -7.57 -3.84
C THR A 80 17.48 -7.27 -4.25
N ARG A 81 17.16 -6.00 -4.53
CA ARG A 81 15.84 -5.61 -5.05
C ARG A 81 15.45 -6.37 -6.33
N LYS A 82 16.43 -6.69 -7.20
CA LYS A 82 16.22 -7.46 -8.43
C LYS A 82 15.84 -8.92 -8.12
N GLU A 83 16.48 -9.52 -7.13
CA GLU A 83 16.17 -10.88 -6.68
C GLU A 83 14.80 -10.94 -5.99
N VAL A 84 14.47 -9.96 -5.14
CA VAL A 84 13.13 -9.86 -4.54
C VAL A 84 12.05 -9.77 -5.61
N LEU A 85 12.22 -8.91 -6.62
CA LEU A 85 11.28 -8.81 -7.75
C LEU A 85 11.15 -10.13 -8.53
N ARG A 86 12.26 -10.86 -8.70
CA ARG A 86 12.24 -12.17 -9.36
C ARG A 86 11.51 -13.21 -8.52
N GLY A 87 11.74 -13.25 -7.21
CA GLY A 87 11.06 -14.15 -6.29
C GLY A 87 9.56 -13.91 -6.23
N LEU A 88 9.14 -12.63 -6.17
CA LEU A 88 7.72 -12.27 -6.22
C LEU A 88 7.05 -12.71 -7.53
N LYS A 89 7.73 -12.52 -8.67
CA LYS A 89 7.24 -12.98 -9.98
C LYS A 89 7.13 -14.51 -10.04
N ALA A 90 8.12 -15.23 -9.52
CA ALA A 90 8.10 -16.68 -9.46
C ALA A 90 6.96 -17.22 -8.57
N ALA A 91 6.64 -16.50 -7.49
CA ALA A 91 5.51 -16.82 -6.60
C ALA A 91 4.13 -16.35 -7.14
N GLY A 92 4.05 -15.86 -8.39
CA GLY A 92 2.80 -15.38 -8.99
C GLY A 92 2.28 -14.07 -8.42
N LYS A 93 3.03 -13.39 -7.54
CA LYS A 93 2.64 -12.13 -6.90
C LYS A 93 2.89 -10.96 -7.85
N LYS A 94 1.84 -10.25 -8.23
CA LYS A 94 1.90 -9.14 -9.20
C LYS A 94 2.11 -7.79 -8.49
N HIS A 95 3.33 -7.54 -8.01
CA HIS A 95 3.72 -6.24 -7.46
C HIS A 95 4.60 -5.45 -8.42
N GLY A 96 4.27 -4.17 -8.63
CA GLY A 96 5.08 -3.28 -9.47
C GLY A 96 6.42 -2.91 -8.82
N PRO A 97 7.48 -2.60 -9.60
CA PRO A 97 8.80 -2.24 -9.07
C PRO A 97 8.77 -1.06 -8.09
N GLY A 98 7.90 -0.08 -8.32
CA GLY A 98 7.73 1.08 -7.43
C GLY A 98 7.07 0.72 -6.09
N THR A 99 6.14 -0.24 -6.09
CA THR A 99 5.50 -0.76 -4.88
C THR A 99 6.51 -1.51 -4.02
N VAL A 100 7.31 -2.39 -4.65
CA VAL A 100 8.36 -3.16 -3.98
C VAL A 100 9.43 -2.25 -3.38
N ALA A 101 9.87 -1.21 -4.10
CA ALA A 101 10.82 -0.23 -3.55
C ALA A 101 10.31 0.43 -2.26
N LYS A 102 9.04 0.83 -2.26
CA LYS A 102 8.43 1.48 -1.11
C LYS A 102 8.21 0.50 0.04
N ALA A 103 7.80 -0.73 -0.24
CA ALA A 103 7.68 -1.77 0.78
C ALA A 103 9.03 -2.06 1.46
N LEU A 104 10.11 -2.18 0.68
CA LEU A 104 11.47 -2.36 1.19
C LEU A 104 11.92 -1.18 2.07
N ALA A 105 11.63 0.06 1.65
CA ALA A 105 11.93 1.25 2.45
C ALA A 105 11.13 1.27 3.76
N ASP A 106 9.83 0.98 3.69
CA ASP A 106 8.94 0.94 4.86
C ASP A 106 9.38 -0.15 5.87
N LEU A 107 9.70 -1.36 5.39
CA LEU A 107 10.19 -2.47 6.22
C LEU A 107 11.55 -2.18 6.85
N THR A 108 12.42 -1.49 6.11
CA THR A 108 13.72 -1.06 6.64
C THR A 108 13.56 0.00 7.72
N ALA A 109 12.66 0.98 7.51
CA ALA A 109 12.36 2.00 8.51
C ALA A 109 11.73 1.42 9.78
N ALA A 110 10.94 0.35 9.64
CA ALA A 110 10.36 -0.40 10.75
C ALA A 110 11.37 -1.34 11.46
N GLY A 111 12.58 -1.49 10.94
CA GLY A 111 13.59 -2.41 11.48
C GLY A 111 13.32 -3.89 11.18
N GLU A 112 12.30 -4.21 10.38
CA GLU A 112 11.96 -5.58 9.95
C GLU A 112 12.95 -6.12 8.91
N LEU A 113 13.65 -5.22 8.21
CA LEU A 113 14.75 -5.53 7.31
C LEU A 113 15.96 -4.65 7.61
N VAL A 114 17.15 -5.20 7.38
CA VAL A 114 18.41 -4.44 7.42
C VAL A 114 18.77 -3.94 6.02
N ASN A 115 19.11 -2.66 5.93
CA ASN A 115 19.30 -1.93 4.67
C ASN A 115 20.63 -2.27 3.95
N PRO A 116 20.60 -2.41 2.62
CA PRO A 116 21.77 -2.49 1.73
C PRO A 116 22.64 -1.23 1.56
N ARG A 117 22.61 -0.23 2.45
CA ARG A 117 23.67 0.82 2.46
C ARG A 117 25.07 0.25 2.73
N ASP A 118 25.15 -1.03 3.11
CA ASP A 118 26.35 -1.84 3.22
C ASP A 118 26.72 -2.62 1.94
N GLY A 119 25.95 -2.50 0.86
CA GLY A 119 26.14 -3.20 -0.41
C GLY A 119 25.75 -4.68 -0.42
N ARG A 120 25.22 -5.23 0.69
CA ARG A 120 25.02 -6.69 0.86
C ARG A 120 23.62 -7.20 0.52
N GLY A 121 22.68 -6.32 0.21
CA GLY A 121 21.27 -6.68 -0.03
C GLY A 121 20.40 -6.64 1.24
N TYR A 122 19.08 -6.78 1.06
CA TYR A 122 18.11 -6.80 2.14
C TYR A 122 18.13 -8.15 2.87
N ARG A 123 18.11 -8.12 4.20
CA ARG A 123 18.14 -9.33 5.04
C ARG A 123 17.35 -9.14 6.33
N LEU A 124 16.93 -10.26 6.93
CA LEU A 124 16.27 -10.25 8.23
C LEU A 124 17.27 -9.84 9.34
N PRO A 125 16.85 -9.06 10.34
CA PRO A 125 17.70 -8.65 11.46
C PRO A 125 18.32 -9.81 12.23
N ALA A 126 17.58 -10.91 12.39
CA ALA A 126 18.00 -12.12 13.09
C ALA A 126 19.19 -12.83 12.43
N TRP A 127 19.49 -12.55 11.16
CA TRP A 127 20.65 -13.11 10.46
C TRP A 127 21.95 -12.35 10.75
N ARG A 128 21.95 -11.41 11.70
CA ARG A 128 23.18 -10.94 12.30
C ARG A 128 23.74 -12.01 13.24
N LYS A 129 24.64 -12.85 12.73
CA LYS A 129 25.82 -13.35 13.44
C LYS A 129 26.66 -14.24 12.51
N ASP A 130 27.62 -13.62 11.83
CA ASP A 130 28.94 -14.22 11.83
C ASP A 130 29.55 -13.82 13.18
N THR A 131 29.50 -14.74 14.13
CA THR A 131 30.33 -14.63 15.33
C THR A 131 31.75 -14.94 14.86
N THR A 132 32.46 -13.95 14.33
CA THR A 132 33.91 -14.07 14.17
C THR A 132 34.47 -14.18 15.58
N PRO A 133 35.10 -15.30 15.99
CA PRO A 133 35.78 -15.35 17.26
C PRO A 133 36.87 -14.27 17.25
N SER A 134 36.92 -13.46 18.31
CA SER A 134 38.04 -12.55 18.51
C SER A 134 39.32 -13.39 18.59
N LEU A 135 40.30 -13.10 17.71
CA LEU A 135 41.65 -13.66 17.79
C LEU A 135 42.50 -13.04 18.92
N PHE A 136 41.91 -12.13 19.69
CA PHE A 136 42.49 -11.58 20.90
C PHE A 136 41.73 -12.17 22.09
N THR A 137 42.21 -13.30 22.60
CA THR A 137 42.07 -13.74 23.98
C THR A 137 43.43 -14.23 24.45
#